data_AF-A0A847YAC0-F1
#
_entry.id   AF-A0A847YAC0-F1
#
_cell.length_a   1.000
_cell.length_b   1.000
_cell.length_c   1.000
_cell.angle_alpha   90.00
_cell.angle_beta   90.00
_cell.angle_gamma   90.00
#
_symmetry.space_group_name_H-M   'P 1'
#
loop_
_entity.id
_entity.type
_entity.pdbx_description
1 polymer ?
#
loop_
_entity_poly.entity_id
_entity_poly.type
_entity_poly.pdbx_seq_one_letter_code
_entity_poly.pdbx_strand_id
1 'polypeptide(L)'
;AADRSHALCYVHDLAPTLMEAMADSAAASAPMMAESTGTSGKSSTGGEGDAPPLPVHDADGRSLMPVIRGEMEGVRDRLFCYCDDPAAMGIRTSSWFALVDMSLELQPFDEPPIQAGSGSGEPPERRLALPASESPNSESPNAAVWGGDSGNDPHPDPLWDVATVRRIVELYVKPDDRWEMNDVADRCPEAAVAAIRQALAFRGLMKGELSALPPLDSSLTERRS
;
A
#
# COMPACT_ATOMS: atom_id res chain seq x y z
N ALA A 1 0.56 22.71 25.54
CA ALA A 1 -0.20 22.64 24.27
C ALA A 1 -0.96 21.33 24.29
N ALA A 2 -2.21 21.27 23.85
CA ALA A 2 -2.90 19.99 23.74
C ALA A 2 -2.25 19.19 22.60
N ASP A 3 -1.65 18.04 22.91
CA ASP A 3 -1.15 17.13 21.89
C ASP A 3 -2.32 16.71 21.00
N ARG A 4 -2.21 16.98 19.71
CA ARG A 4 -3.22 16.58 18.73
C ARG A 4 -2.93 15.14 18.34
N SER A 5 -3.95 14.30 18.32
CA SER A 5 -3.82 12.96 17.76
C SER A 5 -3.44 13.06 16.29
N HIS A 6 -2.45 12.26 15.89
CA HIS A 6 -2.03 12.08 14.50
C HIS A 6 -2.65 10.82 13.86
N ALA A 7 -3.62 10.21 14.55
CA ALA A 7 -4.32 9.03 14.06
C ALA A 7 -5.00 9.32 12.72
N LEU A 8 -4.79 8.40 11.78
CA LEU A 8 -5.41 8.44 10.47
C LEU A 8 -6.79 7.77 10.54
N CYS A 9 -7.84 8.47 10.08
CA CYS A 9 -9.20 7.95 10.03
C CYS A 9 -9.95 8.43 8.78
N TYR A 10 -10.88 7.63 8.31
CA TYR A 10 -11.89 8.03 7.33
C TYR A 10 -13.16 8.51 8.02
N VAL A 11 -14.02 9.22 7.27
CA VAL A 11 -15.35 9.61 7.75
C VAL A 11 -16.21 8.39 8.10
N HIS A 12 -16.08 7.29 7.33
CA HIS A 12 -16.86 6.07 7.57
C HIS A 12 -16.39 5.27 8.80
N ASP A 13 -15.28 5.64 9.44
CA ASP A 13 -14.88 5.10 10.75
C ASP A 13 -15.82 5.58 11.88
N LEU A 14 -16.59 6.66 11.65
CA LEU A 14 -17.49 7.23 12.66
C LEU A 14 -18.62 6.29 13.06
N ALA A 15 -19.23 5.58 12.11
CA ALA A 15 -20.36 4.69 12.38
C ALA A 15 -19.99 3.54 13.35
N PRO A 16 -18.96 2.71 13.11
CA PRO A 16 -18.56 1.68 14.06
C PRO A 16 -18.09 2.25 15.39
N THR A 17 -17.46 3.44 15.39
CA THR A 17 -17.07 4.13 16.63
C THR A 17 -18.28 4.47 17.51
N LEU A 18 -19.34 5.05 16.92
CA LEU A 18 -20.55 5.42 17.66
C LEU A 18 -21.30 4.18 18.15
N MET A 19 -21.38 3.13 17.34
CA MET A 19 -22.02 1.88 17.74
C MET A 19 -21.32 1.24 18.96
N GLU A 20 -19.99 1.18 18.95
CA GLU A 20 -19.22 0.67 20.09
C GLU A 20 -19.39 1.54 21.34
N ALA A 21 -19.28 2.87 21.19
CA ALA A 21 -19.46 3.81 22.31
C ALA A 21 -20.84 3.70 22.98
N MET A 22 -21.90 3.49 22.18
CA MET A 22 -23.25 3.29 22.71
C MET A 22 -23.41 1.94 23.42
N ALA A 23 -22.79 0.88 22.89
CA ALA A 23 -22.80 -0.44 23.52
C ALA A 23 -22.08 -0.42 24.88
N ASP A 24 -20.94 0.26 24.99
CA ASP A 24 -20.21 0.43 26.25
C ASP A 24 -21.04 1.17 27.30
N SER A 25 -21.72 2.24 26.87
CA SER A 25 -22.57 3.05 27.75
C SER A 25 -23.76 2.24 28.28
N ALA A 26 -24.36 1.40 27.42
CA ALA A 26 -25.42 0.49 27.82
C ALA A 26 -24.92 -0.58 28.81
N ALA A 27 -23.73 -1.14 28.59
CA ALA A 27 -23.12 -2.11 29.50
C ALA A 27 -22.79 -1.48 30.87
N ALA A 28 -22.29 -0.24 30.90
CA ALA A 28 -22.02 0.50 32.14
C ALA A 28 -23.30 0.87 32.91
N SER A 29 -24.42 1.04 32.20
CA SER A 29 -25.71 1.43 32.79
C SER A 29 -26.55 0.24 33.27
N ALA A 30 -26.16 -1.01 32.94
CA ALA A 30 -26.87 -2.19 33.41
C ALA A 30 -26.74 -2.27 34.95
N PRO A 31 -27.84 -2.10 35.70
CA PRO A 31 -27.76 -2.18 37.16
C PRO A 31 -27.24 -3.55 37.54
N MET A 32 -26.33 -3.63 38.54
CA MET A 32 -25.82 -4.86 39.17
C MET A 32 -26.95 -5.64 39.89
N MET A 33 -28.05 -5.93 39.19
CA MET A 33 -29.16 -6.72 39.70
C MET A 33 -28.67 -8.15 39.84
N ALA A 34 -28.28 -8.41 41.09
CA ALA A 34 -27.94 -9.66 41.72
C ALA A 34 -28.58 -10.88 41.05
N GLU A 35 -27.73 -11.91 40.91
CA GLU A 35 -28.09 -13.31 40.70
C GLU A 35 -29.35 -13.67 41.47
N SER A 36 -30.49 -13.71 40.79
CA SER A 36 -31.69 -14.36 41.28
C SER A 36 -31.98 -15.51 40.33
N THR A 37 -31.49 -16.68 40.75
CA THR A 37 -31.83 -18.00 40.22
C THR A 37 -33.35 -18.16 40.13
N GLY A 38 -33.90 -18.15 38.92
CA GLY A 38 -35.35 -18.18 38.70
C GLY A 38 -35.78 -18.73 37.36
N THR A 39 -35.73 -20.06 37.24
CA THR A 39 -36.70 -20.97 36.62
C THR A 39 -37.56 -20.49 35.43
N SER A 40 -37.21 -21.00 34.24
CA SER A 40 -38.07 -21.64 33.23
C SER A 40 -39.47 -21.05 32.93
N GLY A 41 -39.59 -20.46 31.73
CA GLY A 41 -40.87 -20.26 31.05
C GLY A 41 -40.70 -20.22 29.53
N LYS A 42 -41.05 -21.31 28.84
CA LYS A 42 -41.17 -21.36 27.38
C LYS A 42 -42.41 -20.56 26.97
N SER A 43 -42.23 -19.50 26.19
CA SER A 43 -43.33 -18.81 25.51
C SER A 43 -43.03 -18.74 24.01
N SER A 44 -43.87 -19.42 23.25
CA SER A 44 -43.88 -19.48 21.79
C SER A 44 -44.96 -18.55 21.24
N THR A 45 -44.52 -17.46 20.61
CA THR A 45 -45.33 -16.58 19.75
C THR A 45 -44.36 -15.99 18.74
N GLY A 46 -44.47 -16.13 17.42
CA GLY A 46 -45.63 -16.41 16.60
C GLY A 46 -45.76 -15.30 15.56
N GLY A 47 -44.93 -15.36 14.51
CA GLY A 47 -45.14 -14.82 13.16
C GLY A 47 -45.54 -13.35 12.99
N GLU A 48 -44.57 -12.51 12.62
CA GLU A 48 -44.82 -11.37 11.73
C GLU A 48 -43.62 -11.24 10.78
N GLY A 49 -43.92 -11.00 9.50
CA GLY A 49 -43.01 -11.19 8.37
C GLY A 49 -41.76 -10.32 8.46
N ASP A 50 -40.67 -10.95 8.87
CA ASP A 50 -39.33 -10.39 8.93
C ASP A 50 -38.82 -10.26 7.48
N ALA A 51 -39.04 -9.09 6.87
CA ALA A 51 -38.37 -8.76 5.64
C ALA A 51 -36.86 -8.85 5.93
N PRO A 52 -36.09 -9.68 5.17
CA PRO A 52 -34.68 -9.86 5.46
C PRO A 52 -34.04 -8.48 5.52
N PRO A 53 -33.33 -8.14 6.61
CA PRO A 53 -32.72 -6.84 6.75
C PRO A 53 -31.91 -6.60 5.47
N LEU A 54 -32.21 -5.48 4.80
CA LEU A 54 -31.45 -5.09 3.62
C LEU A 54 -29.97 -5.18 4.01
N PRO A 55 -29.11 -5.82 3.21
CA PRO A 55 -27.71 -5.94 3.53
C PRO A 55 -27.18 -4.53 3.75
N VAL A 56 -26.98 -4.19 5.02
CA VAL A 56 -26.29 -2.97 5.39
C VAL A 56 -24.91 -3.21 4.80
N HIS A 57 -24.56 -2.49 3.73
CA HIS A 57 -23.23 -2.56 3.18
C HIS A 57 -22.29 -2.31 4.36
N ASP A 58 -21.57 -3.35 4.77
CA ASP A 58 -20.58 -3.25 5.82
C ASP A 58 -19.65 -2.13 5.40
N ALA A 59 -19.80 -0.97 6.03
CA ALA A 59 -18.88 0.11 5.83
C ALA A 59 -17.55 -0.41 6.32
N ASP A 60 -16.51 -0.42 5.48
CA ASP A 60 -15.13 -0.85 5.78
C ASP A 60 -14.44 0.04 6.85
N GLY A 61 -15.22 0.67 7.72
CA GLY A 61 -14.80 1.47 8.84
C GLY A 61 -14.29 0.63 10.00
N ARG A 62 -13.34 1.22 10.73
CA ARG A 62 -12.81 0.69 11.98
C ARG A 62 -13.22 1.62 13.10
N SER A 63 -13.66 1.05 14.22
CA SER A 63 -13.94 1.85 15.41
C SER A 63 -12.70 2.56 15.90
N LEU A 64 -12.83 3.86 16.21
CA LEU A 64 -11.79 4.71 16.77
C LEU A 64 -11.76 4.64 18.31
N MET A 65 -12.64 3.85 18.94
CA MET A 65 -12.70 3.74 20.40
C MET A 65 -11.36 3.32 21.03
N PRO A 66 -10.58 2.36 20.49
CA PRO A 66 -9.26 2.05 21.03
C PRO A 66 -8.31 3.26 21.04
N VAL A 67 -8.40 4.14 20.04
CA VAL A 67 -7.61 5.38 20.00
C VAL A 67 -8.13 6.40 21.02
N ILE A 68 -9.45 6.58 21.11
CA ILE A 68 -10.09 7.51 22.04
C ILE A 68 -9.80 7.12 23.51
N ARG A 69 -9.74 5.82 23.81
CA ARG A 69 -9.38 5.30 25.14
C ARG A 69 -7.87 5.32 25.42
N GLY A 70 -7.03 5.61 24.42
CA GLY A 70 -5.57 5.60 24.54
C GLY A 70 -4.93 4.21 24.54
N GLU A 71 -5.65 3.19 24.05
CA GLU A 71 -5.15 1.81 23.91
C GLU A 71 -4.27 1.65 22.67
N MET A 72 -4.52 2.45 21.63
CA MET A 72 -3.80 2.43 20.35
C MET A 72 -3.48 3.85 19.87
N GLU A 73 -2.37 4.02 19.14
CA GLU A 73 -2.03 5.32 18.53
C GLU A 73 -2.85 5.62 17.26
N GLY A 74 -3.33 4.59 16.57
CA GLY A 74 -4.10 4.70 15.35
C GLY A 74 -4.70 3.36 14.91
N VAL A 75 -5.74 3.40 14.08
CA VAL A 75 -6.44 2.20 13.57
C VAL A 75 -6.04 1.82 12.14
N ARG A 76 -5.27 2.69 11.48
CA ARG A 76 -4.85 2.61 10.08
C ARG A 76 -3.40 3.08 9.97
N ASP A 77 -2.64 2.40 9.12
CA ASP A 77 -1.26 2.77 8.77
C ASP A 77 -1.22 3.82 7.64
N ARG A 78 -2.25 3.82 6.78
CA ARG A 78 -2.39 4.73 5.64
C ARG A 78 -3.85 5.02 5.30
N LEU A 79 -4.08 6.14 4.63
CA LEU A 79 -5.34 6.50 3.97
C LEU A 79 -5.11 6.70 2.48
N PHE A 80 -6.16 6.43 1.71
CA PHE A 80 -6.26 6.69 0.28
C PHE A 80 -7.41 7.65 0.04
N CYS A 81 -7.21 8.65 -0.79
CA CYS A 81 -8.29 9.41 -1.41
C CYS A 81 -8.13 9.32 -2.92
N TYR A 82 -9.23 9.30 -3.64
CA TYR A 82 -9.23 9.20 -5.09
C TYR A 82 -10.09 10.32 -5.65
N CYS A 83 -9.57 10.99 -6.69
CA CYS A 83 -10.24 12.03 -7.44
C CYS A 83 -10.34 11.55 -8.90
N ASP A 84 -11.51 11.69 -9.52
CA ASP A 84 -11.72 11.28 -10.91
C ASP A 84 -11.26 12.33 -11.94
N ASP A 85 -11.24 13.61 -11.56
CA ASP A 85 -10.90 14.72 -12.46
C ASP A 85 -10.07 15.81 -11.75
N PRO A 86 -8.75 15.88 -11.98
CA PRO A 86 -7.95 14.90 -12.73
C PRO A 86 -7.93 13.55 -12.00
N ALA A 87 -7.75 12.47 -12.75
CA ALA A 87 -7.59 11.13 -12.20
C ALA A 87 -6.32 11.08 -11.33
N ALA A 88 -6.49 11.18 -10.02
CA ALA A 88 -5.39 11.27 -9.07
C ALA A 88 -5.70 10.49 -7.79
N MET A 89 -4.65 9.99 -7.15
CA MET A 89 -4.73 9.25 -5.91
C MET A 89 -3.86 9.88 -4.85
N GLY A 90 -4.48 10.36 -3.79
CA GLY A 90 -3.78 10.80 -2.59
C GLY A 90 -3.53 9.64 -1.64
N ILE A 91 -2.31 9.55 -1.11
CA ILE A 91 -1.92 8.59 -0.09
C ILE A 91 -1.39 9.35 1.11
N ARG A 92 -1.94 9.07 2.28
CA ARG A 92 -1.50 9.67 3.54
C ARG A 92 -1.02 8.58 4.49
N THR A 93 0.23 8.64 4.92
CA THR A 93 0.76 7.82 6.04
C THR A 93 0.93 8.67 7.29
N SER A 94 1.64 8.23 8.32
CA SER A 94 2.03 9.12 9.43
C SER A 94 3.01 10.20 8.97
N SER A 95 4.02 9.78 8.20
CA SER A 95 5.18 10.60 7.81
C SER A 95 5.03 11.32 6.46
N TRP A 96 4.14 10.84 5.58
CA TRP A 96 4.08 11.30 4.18
C TRP A 96 2.68 11.61 3.69
N PHE A 97 2.57 12.56 2.78
CA PHE A 97 1.41 12.74 1.92
C PHE A 97 1.88 12.76 0.46
N ALA A 98 1.36 11.87 -0.36
CA ALA A 98 1.70 11.75 -1.77
C ALA A 98 0.46 11.96 -2.63
N LEU A 99 0.59 12.70 -3.72
CA LEU A 99 -0.42 12.83 -4.77
C LEU A 99 0.11 12.16 -6.03
N VAL A 100 -0.48 11.05 -6.42
CA VAL A 100 -0.08 10.26 -7.60
C VAL A 100 -1.05 10.53 -8.73
N ASP A 101 -0.54 11.01 -9.86
CA ASP A 101 -1.28 11.17 -11.11
C ASP A 101 -1.57 9.78 -11.72
N MET A 102 -2.85 9.41 -11.74
CA MET A 102 -3.33 8.13 -12.25
C MET A 102 -3.78 8.22 -13.72
N SER A 103 -3.76 9.42 -14.31
CA SER A 103 -4.08 9.64 -15.73
C SER A 103 -2.93 9.19 -16.64
N LEU A 104 -1.70 9.22 -16.13
CA LEU A 104 -0.55 8.68 -16.82
C LEU A 104 -0.67 7.16 -16.88
N GLU A 105 -0.56 6.58 -18.07
CA GLU A 105 -0.51 5.12 -18.23
C GLU A 105 0.77 4.58 -17.59
N LEU A 106 0.68 4.26 -16.31
CA LEU A 106 1.71 3.56 -15.58
C LEU A 106 1.60 2.08 -15.96
N GLN A 107 2.60 1.57 -16.68
CA GLN A 107 2.74 0.13 -16.93
C GLN A 107 2.83 -0.59 -15.57
N PRO A 108 2.03 -1.64 -15.32
CA PRO A 108 2.08 -2.38 -14.06
C PRO A 108 3.49 -2.95 -13.82
N PHE A 109 3.89 -2.96 -12.55
CA PHE A 109 5.27 -3.14 -12.10
C PHE A 109 5.85 -4.55 -12.33
N ASP A 110 5.02 -5.54 -12.68
CA ASP A 110 5.38 -6.96 -12.66
C ASP A 110 5.02 -7.71 -13.94
N GLU A 111 5.63 -7.34 -15.06
CA GLU A 111 5.96 -8.38 -16.03
C GLU A 111 7.45 -8.27 -16.33
N PRO A 112 8.32 -9.07 -15.66
CA PRO A 112 9.67 -9.23 -16.17
C PRO A 112 9.51 -9.60 -17.64
N PRO A 113 10.24 -8.95 -18.57
CA PRO A 113 10.14 -9.30 -19.98
C PRO A 113 10.39 -10.80 -20.02
N ILE A 114 9.35 -11.57 -20.34
CA ILE A 114 9.50 -12.99 -20.62
C ILE A 114 10.58 -12.96 -21.69
N GLN A 115 11.79 -13.38 -21.34
CA GLN A 115 12.84 -13.59 -22.30
C GLN A 115 12.26 -14.68 -23.18
N ALA A 116 11.56 -14.26 -24.24
CA ALA A 116 11.10 -15.12 -25.30
C ALA A 116 12.36 -15.89 -25.67
N GLY A 117 12.34 -17.17 -25.31
CA GLY A 117 13.55 -17.96 -25.23
C GLY A 117 14.36 -17.74 -26.49
N SER A 118 15.69 -17.72 -26.31
CA SER A 118 16.65 -17.90 -27.38
C SER A 118 16.25 -19.14 -28.20
N GLY A 119 15.30 -18.96 -29.12
CA GLY A 119 15.19 -19.75 -30.31
C GLY A 119 16.47 -19.42 -31.05
N SER A 120 17.37 -20.40 -31.08
CA SER A 120 18.54 -20.48 -31.92
C SER A 120 18.13 -20.43 -33.39
N GLY A 121 17.62 -19.30 -33.84
CA GLY A 121 17.43 -18.96 -35.24
C GLY A 121 18.75 -18.44 -35.76
N GLU A 122 19.47 -19.29 -36.48
CA GLU A 122 20.63 -18.93 -37.30
C GLU A 122 20.43 -17.59 -38.03
N PRO A 123 21.39 -16.64 -37.94
CA PRO A 123 21.41 -15.49 -38.81
C PRO A 123 21.89 -15.90 -40.22
N PRO A 124 21.29 -15.37 -41.31
CA PRO A 124 21.81 -15.62 -42.66
C PRO A 124 23.17 -14.94 -42.83
N GLU A 125 24.18 -15.76 -43.11
CA GLU A 125 25.54 -15.35 -43.45
C GLU A 125 25.55 -14.28 -44.56
N ARG A 126 26.04 -13.07 -44.25
CA ARG A 126 26.69 -12.21 -45.24
C ARG A 126 28.18 -12.17 -44.95
N ARG A 127 28.90 -13.09 -45.60
CA ARG A 127 30.36 -13.08 -45.74
C ARG A 127 30.79 -11.78 -46.44
N LEU A 128 31.56 -10.96 -45.73
CA LEU A 128 32.58 -10.11 -46.33
C LEU A 128 33.90 -10.49 -45.69
N ALA A 129 34.75 -11.11 -46.50
CA ALA A 129 36.08 -11.56 -46.13
C ALA A 129 37.01 -10.35 -45.93
N LEU A 130 37.75 -10.36 -44.82
CA LEU A 130 38.98 -9.59 -44.65
C LEU A 130 40.11 -10.53 -44.23
N PRO A 131 41.34 -10.31 -44.72
CA PRO A 131 42.46 -11.22 -44.50
C PRO A 131 43.07 -11.09 -43.09
N ALA A 132 43.55 -12.23 -42.62
CA ALA A 132 44.20 -12.47 -41.35
C ALA A 132 45.48 -11.65 -41.13
N SER A 133 45.69 -11.20 -39.90
CA SER A 133 47.02 -10.93 -39.35
C SER A 133 47.14 -11.65 -38.01
N GLU A 134 47.95 -12.70 -38.01
CA GLU A 134 48.36 -13.49 -36.85
C GLU A 134 49.26 -12.68 -35.92
N SER A 135 49.08 -12.83 -34.59
CA SER A 135 50.17 -12.77 -33.60
C SER A 135 49.68 -13.16 -32.18
N PRO A 136 50.60 -13.60 -31.30
CA PRO A 136 50.41 -14.81 -30.51
C PRO A 136 50.14 -14.60 -29.01
N ASN A 137 49.62 -15.67 -28.42
CA ASN A 137 49.67 -16.14 -27.03
C ASN A 137 50.34 -15.23 -25.98
N SER A 138 49.56 -14.89 -24.95
CA SER A 138 50.07 -14.83 -23.58
C SER A 138 49.09 -15.54 -22.66
N GLU A 139 49.51 -16.73 -22.25
CA GLU A 139 48.96 -17.50 -21.14
C GLU A 139 49.07 -16.68 -19.85
N SER A 140 47.94 -16.47 -19.18
CA SER A 140 47.92 -16.08 -17.76
C SER A 140 47.40 -17.26 -16.94
N PRO A 141 48.16 -17.72 -15.93
CA PRO A 141 47.75 -18.83 -15.09
C PRO A 141 46.90 -18.36 -13.92
N ASN A 142 45.90 -19.18 -13.60
CA ASN A 142 45.35 -19.48 -12.28
C ASN A 142 44.93 -18.36 -11.32
N ALA A 143 43.68 -18.52 -10.87
CA ALA A 143 43.28 -18.68 -9.47
C ALA A 143 42.16 -17.72 -9.07
N ALA A 144 40.93 -18.21 -9.15
CA ALA A 144 40.08 -18.41 -7.98
C ALA A 144 38.67 -18.70 -8.50
N VAL A 145 38.31 -19.98 -8.45
CA VAL A 145 36.91 -20.40 -8.43
C VAL A 145 36.31 -19.84 -7.14
N TRP A 146 35.76 -18.63 -7.23
CA TRP A 146 34.76 -18.17 -6.28
C TRP A 146 33.45 -18.80 -6.72
N GLY A 147 33.21 -20.02 -6.23
CA GLY A 147 31.86 -20.59 -6.13
C GLY A 147 31.08 -19.77 -5.11
N GLY A 148 30.76 -18.53 -5.46
CA GLY A 148 29.75 -17.73 -4.80
C GLY A 148 28.44 -18.16 -5.38
N ASP A 149 27.67 -18.90 -4.58
CA ASP A 149 26.24 -19.07 -4.70
C ASP A 149 25.64 -17.81 -5.33
N SER A 150 25.28 -17.90 -6.62
CA SER A 150 24.55 -16.85 -7.33
C SER A 150 23.12 -16.90 -6.81
N GLY A 151 22.98 -16.63 -5.51
CA GLY A 151 21.72 -16.26 -4.91
C GLY A 151 21.16 -15.17 -5.79
N ASN A 152 19.91 -15.34 -6.21
CA ASN A 152 19.12 -14.35 -6.91
C ASN A 152 19.32 -12.98 -6.23
N ASP A 153 20.29 -12.20 -6.69
CA ASP A 153 20.31 -10.78 -6.38
C ASP A 153 19.01 -10.28 -7.00
N PRO A 154 18.04 -9.83 -6.19
CA PRO A 154 16.78 -9.35 -6.69
C PRO A 154 17.12 -8.30 -7.73
N HIS A 155 16.69 -8.58 -8.96
CA HIS A 155 16.94 -7.73 -10.11
C HIS A 155 16.68 -6.30 -9.66
N PRO A 156 17.65 -5.36 -9.79
CA PRO A 156 17.43 -4.00 -9.32
C PRO A 156 16.15 -3.53 -9.97
N ASP A 157 15.14 -3.26 -9.13
CA ASP A 157 13.85 -2.74 -9.53
C ASP A 157 14.11 -1.68 -10.59
N PRO A 158 13.37 -1.68 -11.72
CA PRO A 158 13.62 -0.75 -12.82
C PRO A 158 13.76 0.64 -12.22
N LEU A 159 14.96 1.21 -12.26
CA LEU A 159 15.26 2.46 -11.59
C LEU A 159 14.43 3.54 -12.30
N TRP A 160 13.35 3.99 -11.64
CA TRP A 160 12.58 5.12 -12.12
C TRP A 160 13.52 6.32 -12.15
N ASP A 161 13.71 6.91 -13.33
CA ASP A 161 14.44 8.18 -13.43
C ASP A 161 13.70 9.24 -12.61
N VAL A 162 14.46 10.09 -11.91
CA VAL A 162 13.92 11.14 -11.03
C VAL A 162 12.98 12.06 -11.80
N ALA A 163 13.28 12.36 -13.07
CA ALA A 163 12.40 13.18 -13.90
C ALA A 163 11.05 12.50 -14.16
N THR A 164 11.03 11.17 -14.28
CA THR A 164 9.81 10.38 -14.43
C THR A 164 8.99 10.40 -13.15
N VAL A 165 9.64 10.18 -12.00
CA VAL A 165 8.98 10.24 -10.67
C VAL A 165 8.31 11.59 -10.46
N ARG A 166 9.01 12.71 -10.71
CA ARG A 166 8.46 14.08 -10.55
C ARG A 166 7.27 14.38 -11.44
N ARG A 167 7.12 13.68 -12.56
CA ARG A 167 5.96 13.85 -13.44
C ARG A 167 4.72 13.13 -12.91
N ILE A 168 4.92 12.11 -12.08
CA ILE A 168 3.88 11.16 -11.68
C ILE A 168 3.43 11.39 -10.24
N VAL A 169 4.34 11.82 -9.37
CA VAL A 169 4.03 12.00 -7.95
C VAL A 169 4.59 13.30 -7.39
N GLU A 170 3.75 13.98 -6.62
CA GLU A 170 4.16 15.02 -5.69
C GLU A 170 4.23 14.43 -4.29
N LEU A 171 5.29 14.72 -3.54
CA LEU A 171 5.53 14.12 -2.22
C LEU A 171 5.79 15.19 -1.17
N TYR A 172 5.05 15.13 -0.07
CA TYR A 172 5.08 16.12 1.00
C TYR A 172 5.36 15.46 2.35
N VAL A 173 6.23 16.09 3.15
CA VAL A 173 6.61 15.59 4.48
C VAL A 173 5.58 16.04 5.52
N LYS A 174 5.04 15.12 6.31
CA LYS A 174 4.11 15.45 7.41
C LYS A 174 4.69 15.04 8.77
N PRO A 175 4.25 15.66 9.88
CA PRO A 175 3.30 16.77 9.94
C PRO A 175 3.89 18.15 9.58
N ASP A 176 5.20 18.24 9.33
CA ASP A 176 5.90 19.53 9.19
C ASP A 176 5.46 20.37 7.99
N ASP A 177 5.25 19.78 6.81
CA ASP A 177 4.75 20.49 5.64
C ASP A 177 3.22 20.48 5.61
N ARG A 178 2.63 21.16 6.60
CA ARG A 178 1.18 21.19 6.81
C ARG A 178 0.41 21.66 5.58
N TRP A 179 1.00 22.54 4.76
CA TRP A 179 0.36 23.22 3.64
C TRP A 179 0.80 22.70 2.26
N GLU A 180 1.48 21.56 2.21
CA GLU A 180 1.94 20.95 0.95
C GLU A 180 2.72 21.96 0.06
N MET A 181 3.59 22.77 0.66
CA MET A 181 4.35 23.77 -0.10
C MET A 181 5.70 23.26 -0.60
N ASN A 182 6.19 22.16 -0.03
CA ASN A 182 7.53 21.65 -0.27
C ASN A 182 7.45 20.25 -0.87
N ASP A 183 7.28 20.18 -2.19
CA ASP A 183 7.48 18.92 -2.91
C ASP A 183 8.93 18.44 -2.71
N VAL A 184 9.06 17.19 -2.26
CA VAL A 184 10.33 16.53 -1.97
C VAL A 184 10.52 15.24 -2.76
N ALA A 185 9.69 14.97 -3.77
CA ALA A 185 9.77 13.74 -4.55
C ALA A 185 11.16 13.49 -5.19
N ASP A 186 11.89 14.56 -5.53
CA ASP A 186 13.25 14.49 -6.08
C ASP A 186 14.34 14.23 -5.03
N ARG A 187 14.10 14.64 -3.78
CA ARG A 187 14.99 14.43 -2.64
C ARG A 187 14.77 13.10 -1.94
N CYS A 188 13.58 12.51 -2.11
CA CYS A 188 13.19 11.24 -1.51
C CYS A 188 12.57 10.29 -2.56
N PRO A 189 13.32 9.94 -3.64
CA PRO A 189 12.80 9.14 -4.74
C PRO A 189 12.32 7.75 -4.31
N GLU A 190 12.91 7.17 -3.26
CA GLU A 190 12.51 5.88 -2.69
C GLU A 190 11.09 5.92 -2.14
N ALA A 191 10.75 6.95 -1.36
CA ALA A 191 9.42 7.13 -0.79
C ALA A 191 8.40 7.49 -1.88
N ALA A 192 8.82 8.26 -2.88
CA ALA A 192 7.99 8.62 -4.03
C ALA A 192 7.63 7.36 -4.86
N VAL A 193 8.61 6.51 -5.17
CA VAL A 193 8.39 5.23 -5.86
C VAL A 193 7.52 4.29 -5.02
N ALA A 194 7.75 4.21 -3.71
CA ALA A 194 6.90 3.42 -2.82
C ALA A 194 5.44 3.92 -2.82
N ALA A 195 5.22 5.23 -2.81
CA ALA A 195 3.87 5.81 -2.92
C ALA A 195 3.20 5.43 -4.25
N ILE A 196 3.92 5.50 -5.36
CA ILE A 196 3.41 5.08 -6.68
C ILE A 196 2.99 3.60 -6.66
N ARG A 197 3.82 2.70 -6.10
CA ARG A 197 3.48 1.27 -5.97
C ARG A 197 2.21 1.07 -5.15
N GLN A 198 2.08 1.79 -4.04
CA GLN A 198 0.87 1.74 -3.19
C GLN A 198 -0.37 2.24 -3.93
N ALA A 199 -0.25 3.30 -4.74
CA ALA A 199 -1.35 3.81 -5.54
C ALA A 199 -1.81 2.79 -6.60
N LEU A 200 -0.85 2.17 -7.29
CA LEU A 200 -1.12 1.13 -8.28
C LEU A 200 -1.79 -0.10 -7.64
N ALA A 201 -1.30 -0.53 -6.48
CA ALA A 201 -1.91 -1.63 -5.74
C ALA A 201 -3.34 -1.31 -5.29
N PHE A 202 -3.59 -0.09 -4.80
CA PHE A 202 -4.94 0.32 -4.42
C PHE A 202 -5.88 0.40 -5.63
N ARG A 203 -5.39 0.86 -6.80
CA ARG A 203 -6.15 0.81 -8.06
C ARG A 203 -6.51 -0.62 -8.44
N GLY A 204 -5.56 -1.56 -8.32
CA GLY A 204 -5.82 -2.99 -8.55
C GLY A 204 -6.89 -3.54 -7.61
N LEU A 205 -6.84 -3.19 -6.32
CA LEU A 205 -7.87 -3.55 -5.35
C LEU A 205 -9.24 -2.99 -5.74
N MET A 206 -9.32 -1.70 -6.12
CA MET A 206 -10.57 -1.05 -6.55
C MET A 206 -11.20 -1.69 -7.79
N LYS A 207 -10.38 -2.28 -8.67
CA LYS A 207 -10.84 -3.03 -9.85
C LYS A 207 -11.17 -4.49 -9.55
N GLY A 208 -10.91 -4.97 -8.34
CA GLY A 208 -11.02 -6.39 -7.99
C GLY A 208 -9.90 -7.26 -8.58
N GLU A 209 -8.82 -6.66 -9.09
CA GLU A 209 -7.62 -7.35 -9.58
C GLU A 209 -6.76 -7.88 -8.41
N LEU A 210 -6.90 -7.27 -7.22
CA LEU A 210 -6.26 -7.70 -5.97
C LEU A 210 -7.30 -7.97 -4.89
N SER A 211 -7.01 -8.94 -4.02
CA SER A 211 -7.85 -9.28 -2.86
C SER A 211 -7.51 -8.48 -1.60
N ALA A 212 -6.30 -7.94 -1.51
CA ALA A 212 -5.83 -7.15 -0.39
C ALA A 212 -4.70 -6.19 -0.82
N LEU A 213 -4.50 -5.13 -0.05
CA LEU A 213 -3.35 -4.24 -0.22
C LEU A 213 -2.05 -4.91 0.26
N PRO A 214 -0.91 -4.64 -0.41
CA PRO A 214 0.39 -5.05 0.11
C PRO A 214 0.72 -4.32 1.43
N PRO A 215 1.62 -4.89 2.25
CA PRO A 215 2.18 -4.20 3.40
C PRO A 215 2.71 -2.81 3.05
N LEU A 216 2.70 -1.90 4.03
CA LEU A 216 3.23 -0.55 3.82
C LEU A 216 4.76 -0.64 3.71
N ASP A 217 5.32 0.05 2.72
CA ASP A 217 6.77 0.12 2.55
C ASP A 217 7.40 0.91 3.70
N SER A 218 8.52 0.42 4.23
CA SER A 218 9.26 1.08 5.31
C SER A 218 9.65 2.53 4.99
N SER A 219 9.95 2.84 3.73
CA SER A 219 10.26 4.21 3.27
C SER A 219 9.09 5.19 3.43
N LEU A 220 7.85 4.68 3.50
CA LEU A 220 6.65 5.48 3.77
C LEU A 220 6.29 5.55 5.27
N THR A 221 7.05 4.87 6.13
CA THR A 221 6.92 4.96 7.58
C THR A 221 8.04 5.78 8.20
N GLU A 222 9.27 5.59 7.73
CA GLU A 222 10.45 6.26 8.25
C GLU A 222 10.53 7.70 7.73
N ARG A 223 10.70 8.64 8.66
CA ARG A 223 11.10 10.00 8.33
C ARG A 223 12.62 10.01 8.24
N ARG A 224 13.17 10.22 7.04
CA ARG A 224 14.59 10.55 6.90
C ARG A 224 14.80 12.00 7.34
N SER A 225 15.53 12.16 8.45
CA SER A 225 15.95 13.44 9.04
C SER A 225 17.12 14.05 8.28
#